data_AF-A0A1G4IUJ0-F1
#
_entry.id   AF-A0A1G4IUJ0-F1
#
_cell.length_a   1.000
_cell.length_b   1.000
_cell.length_c   1.000
_cell.angle_alpha   90.00
_cell.angle_beta   90.00
_cell.angle_gamma   90.00
#
_symmetry.space_group_name_H-M   'P 1'
#
loop_
_entity.id
_entity.type
_entity.pdbx_description
1 polymer ?
#
loop_
_entity_poly.entity_id
_entity_poly.type
_entity_poly.pdbx_seq_one_letter_code
_entity_poly.pdbx_strand_id
1 'polypeptide(L)'
;MLEAGILADKILDFLATKVDTNYRVAVIIVGPPGSGKTTISESVCKEINARYQQYLQCQQSLQPHLIESTETAIEVEKLCETIPFVNSVECSKIKNGCFDHVENLDYIPHRIKVDNDEHSTVVVGRGGFPNSVRLSSEKPQLNFKDNVGIAQVVPMDGFHLSRVHLDHFHDSAEAHARRGSPQTFDSNNYLQLSKILAKSCEFKPEFPSNVETRNGLFEKISASFSEKMPSIYVPGFDHALKDPVTDQHCINAFTRIIVLEGLYLLLNEENWKEVYPIFEETQAVLVWRLDLGIEQLEQRVANRHVASGLAPNYEAGVERFRMNDLINAIKIKEQSLNADDIEVLSSA
;
A
#
# COMPACT_ATOMS: atom_id res chain seq x y z
N MET A 1 4.74 -22.58 -9.35
CA MET A 1 4.34 -21.15 -9.42
C MET A 1 3.17 -20.96 -8.48
N LEU A 2 3.20 -19.97 -7.58
CA LEU A 2 2.06 -19.68 -6.69
C LEU A 2 0.85 -19.30 -7.54
N GLU A 3 -0.22 -20.09 -7.49
CA GLU A 3 -1.41 -19.85 -8.30
C GLU A 3 -2.26 -18.76 -7.67
N ALA A 4 -2.56 -17.70 -8.45
CA ALA A 4 -3.36 -16.57 -7.99
C ALA A 4 -4.74 -17.00 -7.47
N GLY A 5 -5.32 -18.06 -8.02
CA GLY A 5 -6.60 -18.62 -7.58
C GLY A 5 -6.56 -19.11 -6.12
N ILE A 6 -5.52 -19.85 -5.72
CA ILE A 6 -5.36 -20.37 -4.36
C ILE A 6 -5.15 -19.23 -3.36
N LEU A 7 -4.35 -18.23 -3.73
CA LEU A 7 -4.14 -17.05 -2.89
C LEU A 7 -5.42 -16.21 -2.76
N ALA A 8 -6.20 -16.09 -3.84
CA ALA A 8 -7.48 -15.42 -3.82
C ALA A 8 -8.49 -16.15 -2.92
N ASP A 9 -8.54 -17.49 -2.96
CA ASP A 9 -9.36 -18.30 -2.06
C ASP A 9 -9.01 -18.01 -0.60
N LYS A 10 -7.72 -18.08 -0.24
CA LYS A 10 -7.25 -17.77 1.12
C LYS A 10 -7.70 -16.38 1.60
N ILE A 11 -7.57 -15.35 0.75
CA ILE A 11 -7.95 -13.98 1.08
C ILE A 11 -9.47 -13.85 1.24
N LEU A 12 -10.25 -14.45 0.34
CA LEU A 12 -11.71 -14.40 0.38
C LEU A 12 -12.26 -15.17 1.59
N ASP A 13 -11.72 -16.34 1.90
CA ASP A 13 -12.07 -17.11 3.08
C ASP A 13 -11.76 -16.32 4.36
N PHE A 14 -10.58 -15.70 4.43
CA PHE A 14 -10.22 -14.85 5.55
C PHE A 14 -11.15 -13.64 5.68
N LEU A 15 -11.45 -12.93 4.59
CA LEU A 15 -12.41 -11.83 4.58
C LEU A 15 -13.80 -12.30 5.04
N ALA A 16 -14.24 -13.51 4.66
CA ALA A 16 -15.51 -14.05 5.15
C ALA A 16 -15.55 -14.24 6.67
N THR A 17 -14.42 -14.55 7.31
CA THR A 17 -14.33 -14.60 8.78
C THR A 17 -14.37 -13.22 9.45
N LYS A 18 -14.07 -12.15 8.71
CA LYS A 18 -13.94 -10.78 9.22
C LYS A 18 -15.03 -9.83 8.74
N VAL A 19 -15.86 -10.25 7.79
CA VAL A 19 -16.82 -9.39 7.09
C VAL A 19 -17.82 -8.72 8.03
N ASP A 20 -18.08 -9.30 9.21
CA ASP A 20 -18.99 -8.74 10.21
C ASP A 20 -18.27 -7.86 11.26
N THR A 21 -16.94 -7.92 11.36
CA THR A 21 -16.14 -7.23 12.40
C THR A 21 -15.26 -6.10 11.84
N ASN A 22 -14.84 -6.21 10.59
CA ASN A 22 -13.89 -5.31 9.95
C ASN A 22 -14.43 -4.85 8.61
N TYR A 23 -14.27 -3.57 8.31
CA TYR A 23 -14.71 -3.02 7.04
C TYR A 23 -13.88 -3.62 5.91
N ARG A 24 -12.58 -3.77 6.10
CA ARG A 24 -11.68 -4.35 5.11
C ARG A 24 -10.60 -5.19 5.78
N VAL A 25 -9.96 -6.06 5.01
CA VAL A 25 -8.80 -6.84 5.42
C VAL A 25 -7.54 -6.36 4.69
N ALA A 26 -6.39 -6.51 5.34
CA ALA A 26 -5.08 -6.25 4.77
C ALA A 26 -4.37 -7.58 4.41
N VAL A 27 -3.57 -7.54 3.35
CA VAL A 27 -2.66 -8.62 2.96
C VAL A 27 -1.29 -8.00 2.76
N ILE A 28 -0.32 -8.39 3.58
CA ILE A 28 1.06 -7.90 3.50
C ILE A 28 1.88 -8.93 2.74
N ILE A 29 2.46 -8.54 1.60
CA ILE A 29 3.32 -9.38 0.77
C ILE A 29 4.73 -8.78 0.77
N VAL A 30 5.65 -9.45 1.46
CA VAL A 30 7.05 -9.06 1.54
C VAL A 30 7.93 -9.97 0.71
N GLY A 31 8.87 -9.40 -0.03
CA GLY A 31 9.91 -10.19 -0.66
C GLY A 31 11.03 -9.36 -1.27
N PRO A 32 12.23 -9.93 -1.41
CA PRO A 32 13.40 -9.22 -1.96
C PRO A 32 13.20 -8.81 -3.43
N PRO A 33 14.08 -7.96 -3.98
CA PRO A 33 14.06 -7.63 -5.41
C PRO A 33 14.10 -8.90 -6.27
N GLY A 34 13.17 -9.04 -7.22
CA GLY A 34 13.08 -10.22 -8.09
C GLY A 34 12.26 -11.41 -7.54
N SER A 35 11.72 -11.30 -6.32
CA SER A 35 10.88 -12.34 -5.72
C SER A 35 9.58 -12.63 -6.47
N GLY A 36 9.05 -11.64 -7.18
CA GLY A 36 7.75 -11.70 -7.87
C GLY A 36 6.59 -11.12 -7.08
N LYS A 37 6.84 -10.40 -5.97
CA LYS A 37 5.80 -9.76 -5.15
C LYS A 37 4.80 -8.92 -5.96
N THR A 38 5.26 -8.05 -6.85
CA THR A 38 4.37 -7.18 -7.65
C THR A 38 3.47 -8.01 -8.55
N THR A 39 4.04 -9.01 -9.24
CA THR A 39 3.28 -9.91 -10.11
C THR A 39 2.23 -10.72 -9.34
N ILE A 40 2.56 -11.22 -8.14
CA ILE A 40 1.63 -11.97 -7.29
C ILE A 40 0.51 -11.05 -6.79
N SER A 41 0.86 -9.86 -6.29
CA SER A 41 -0.09 -8.85 -5.79
C SER A 41 -1.08 -8.42 -6.87
N GLU A 42 -0.60 -8.09 -8.06
CA GLU A 42 -1.44 -7.73 -9.20
C GLU A 42 -2.33 -8.89 -9.65
N SER A 43 -1.76 -10.08 -9.75
CA SER A 43 -2.50 -11.27 -10.21
C SER A 43 -3.61 -11.65 -9.24
N VAL A 44 -3.36 -11.60 -7.92
CA VAL A 44 -4.38 -11.94 -6.92
C VAL A 44 -5.47 -10.87 -6.85
N CYS A 45 -5.11 -9.57 -6.92
CA CYS A 45 -6.09 -8.50 -7.00
C CYS A 45 -6.97 -8.62 -8.25
N LYS A 46 -6.37 -8.91 -9.41
CA LYS A 46 -7.11 -9.12 -10.66
C LYS A 46 -8.07 -10.29 -10.56
N GLU A 47 -7.62 -11.42 -10.01
CA GLU A 47 -8.44 -12.62 -9.81
C GLU A 47 -9.65 -12.34 -8.91
N ILE A 48 -9.42 -11.71 -7.75
CA ILE A 48 -10.49 -11.36 -6.80
C ILE A 48 -11.52 -10.41 -7.44
N ASN A 49 -11.05 -9.37 -8.13
CA ASN A 49 -11.93 -8.42 -8.80
C ASN A 49 -12.72 -9.06 -9.95
N ALA A 50 -12.11 -9.98 -10.71
CA ALA A 50 -12.81 -10.72 -11.76
C ALA A 50 -13.93 -11.61 -11.20
N ARG A 51 -13.70 -12.29 -10.07
CA ARG A 51 -14.73 -13.10 -9.40
C ARG A 51 -15.88 -12.25 -8.87
N TYR A 52 -15.58 -11.09 -8.30
CA TYR A 52 -16.62 -10.17 -7.83
C TYR A 52 -17.44 -9.61 -9.00
N GLN A 53 -16.80 -9.26 -10.12
CA GLN A 53 -17.51 -8.85 -11.34
C GLN A 53 -18.40 -9.96 -11.90
N GLN A 54 -17.92 -11.20 -11.93
CA GLN A 54 -18.73 -12.34 -12.35
C GLN A 54 -19.95 -12.51 -11.44
N TYR A 55 -19.78 -12.35 -10.13
CA TYR A 55 -20.90 -12.34 -9.18
C TYR A 55 -21.92 -11.25 -9.52
N LEU A 56 -21.49 -10.00 -9.74
CA LEU A 56 -22.40 -8.90 -10.11
C LEU A 56 -23.15 -9.18 -11.42
N GLN A 57 -22.50 -9.78 -12.42
CA GLN A 57 -23.13 -10.14 -13.69
C GLN A 57 -24.22 -11.22 -13.53
N CYS A 58 -24.04 -12.15 -12.57
CA CYS A 58 -25.05 -13.17 -12.26
C CYS A 58 -26.25 -12.59 -11.49
N GLN A 59 -26.05 -11.51 -10.73
CA GLN A 59 -27.09 -10.85 -9.94
C GLN A 59 -27.75 -9.72 -10.76
N GLN A 60 -28.61 -10.08 -11.71
CA GLN A 60 -29.22 -9.17 -12.71
C GLN A 60 -29.88 -7.88 -12.15
N SER A 61 -30.16 -7.80 -10.85
CA SER A 61 -30.81 -6.66 -10.18
C SER A 61 -30.00 -6.03 -9.04
N LEU A 62 -28.82 -6.55 -8.68
CA LEU A 62 -28.05 -6.05 -7.54
C LEU A 62 -26.98 -5.07 -8.02
N GLN A 63 -27.22 -3.76 -7.84
CA GLN A 63 -26.16 -2.77 -7.98
C GLN A 63 -25.56 -2.45 -6.61
N PRO A 64 -24.25 -2.64 -6.43
CA PRO A 64 -23.60 -2.19 -5.20
C PRO A 64 -23.78 -0.68 -5.09
N HIS A 65 -24.18 -0.20 -3.92
CA HIS A 65 -24.39 1.22 -3.66
C HIS A 65 -23.75 1.56 -2.31
N LEU A 66 -23.44 2.84 -2.14
CA LEU A 66 -23.02 3.34 -0.85
C LEU A 66 -24.25 3.55 0.02
N ILE A 67 -24.25 2.99 1.21
CA ILE A 67 -25.30 3.20 2.21
C ILE A 67 -25.17 4.64 2.72
N GLU A 68 -26.26 5.40 2.60
CA GLU A 68 -26.34 6.79 3.05
C GLU A 68 -26.33 6.88 4.57
N SER A 69 -25.67 7.92 5.09
CA SER A 69 -25.61 8.28 6.49
C SER A 69 -26.06 9.73 6.68
N THR A 70 -26.87 9.95 7.71
CA THR A 70 -27.32 11.30 8.10
C THR A 70 -26.23 12.14 8.77
N GLU A 71 -25.04 11.58 9.05
CA GLU A 71 -23.90 12.29 9.63
C GLU A 71 -22.94 12.76 8.54
N THR A 72 -22.91 14.08 8.31
CA THR A 72 -22.07 14.71 7.30
C THR A 72 -20.58 14.73 7.72
N ALA A 73 -19.76 13.89 7.10
CA ALA A 73 -18.30 14.04 6.92
C ALA A 73 -17.44 14.31 8.19
N ILE A 74 -17.25 13.29 9.04
CA ILE A 74 -16.24 13.26 10.14
C ILE A 74 -15.22 12.11 9.98
N GLU A 75 -15.25 11.31 8.90
CA GLU A 75 -14.35 10.14 8.79
C GLU A 75 -12.92 10.46 8.36
N VAL A 76 -12.71 11.44 7.46
CA VAL A 76 -11.35 11.94 7.17
C VAL A 76 -10.70 12.45 8.44
N GLU A 77 -11.46 13.19 9.27
CA GLU A 77 -10.96 13.69 10.55
C GLU A 77 -10.64 12.53 11.50
N LYS A 78 -11.50 11.53 11.60
CA LYS A 78 -11.28 10.35 12.46
C LYS A 78 -10.06 9.52 12.04
N LEU A 79 -9.85 9.31 10.73
CA LEU A 79 -8.67 8.60 10.22
C LEU A 79 -7.38 9.38 10.49
N CYS A 80 -7.43 10.71 10.50
CA CYS A 80 -6.26 11.57 10.64
C CYS A 80 -6.17 12.34 11.97
N GLU A 81 -7.01 12.03 12.95
CA GLU A 81 -7.15 12.81 14.20
C GLU A 81 -5.83 12.96 14.97
N THR A 82 -4.97 11.95 14.89
CA THR A 82 -3.66 11.90 15.57
C THR A 82 -2.56 12.62 14.79
N ILE A 83 -2.84 13.09 13.57
CA ILE A 83 -1.86 13.72 12.70
C ILE A 83 -1.95 15.25 12.88
N PRO A 84 -0.88 15.92 13.34
CA PRO A 84 -0.90 17.35 13.54
C PRO A 84 -1.01 18.12 12.22
N PHE A 85 -1.74 19.23 12.21
CA PHE A 85 -1.69 20.18 11.09
C PHE A 85 -0.31 20.85 11.02
N VAL A 86 0.19 21.04 9.81
CA VAL A 86 1.42 21.79 9.57
C VAL A 86 1.22 23.26 9.98
N ASN A 87 2.23 23.87 10.60
CA ASN A 87 2.23 25.32 10.84
C ASN A 87 2.56 26.09 9.54
N SER A 88 2.27 27.39 9.48
CA SER A 88 2.44 28.18 8.26
C SER A 88 3.89 28.25 7.76
N VAL A 89 4.87 28.26 8.67
CA VAL A 89 6.30 28.32 8.34
C VAL A 89 6.74 27.01 7.69
N GLU A 90 6.40 25.88 8.31
CA GLU A 90 6.75 24.56 7.81
C GLU A 90 6.00 24.23 6.51
N CYS A 91 4.74 24.67 6.39
CA CYS A 91 3.98 24.55 5.15
C CYS A 91 4.68 25.28 3.99
N SER A 92 5.15 26.51 4.23
CA SER A 92 5.91 27.28 3.26
C SER A 92 7.22 26.57 2.89
N LYS A 93 7.94 26.01 3.86
CA LYS A 93 9.16 25.23 3.61
C LYS A 93 8.89 24.02 2.72
N ILE A 94 7.87 23.21 3.01
CA ILE A 94 7.53 22.02 2.23
C ILE A 94 7.08 22.42 0.81
N LYS A 95 6.23 23.45 0.67
CA LYS A 95 5.79 23.97 -0.64
C LYS A 95 6.95 24.52 -1.47
N ASN A 96 7.99 25.06 -0.82
CA ASN A 96 9.18 25.59 -1.49
C ASN A 96 10.31 24.56 -1.64
N GLY A 97 10.09 23.27 -1.30
CA GLY A 97 11.10 22.22 -1.44
C GLY A 97 12.25 22.30 -0.44
N CYS A 98 11.95 22.52 0.84
CA CYS A 98 12.93 22.41 1.92
C CYS A 98 13.21 20.94 2.26
N PHE A 99 14.48 20.56 2.24
CA PHE A 99 14.94 19.18 2.42
C PHE A 99 15.78 18.98 3.69
N ASP A 100 15.82 19.96 4.61
CA ASP A 100 16.67 19.92 5.82
C ASP A 100 16.40 18.71 6.74
N HIS A 101 15.25 18.06 6.57
CA HIS A 101 14.77 16.94 7.36
C HIS A 101 14.71 15.62 6.57
N VAL A 102 15.27 15.58 5.35
CA VAL A 102 15.10 14.45 4.43
C VAL A 102 15.65 13.12 4.97
N GLU A 103 16.66 13.17 5.84
CA GLU A 103 17.23 12.01 6.53
C GLU A 103 16.64 11.77 7.93
N ASN A 104 15.75 12.66 8.42
CA ASN A 104 15.20 12.57 9.76
C ASN A 104 14.14 11.46 9.86
N LEU A 105 14.53 10.31 10.41
CA LEU A 105 13.65 9.15 10.62
C LEU A 105 12.63 9.37 11.74
N ASP A 106 12.79 10.40 12.56
CA ASP A 106 11.85 10.78 13.62
C ASP A 106 10.93 11.94 13.17
N TYR A 107 10.94 12.29 11.87
CA TYR A 107 10.05 13.32 11.34
C TYR A 107 8.59 12.93 11.58
N ILE A 108 7.83 13.84 12.18
CA ILE A 108 6.40 13.64 12.47
C ILE A 108 5.61 14.03 11.23
N PRO A 109 4.84 13.11 10.62
CA PRO A 109 4.01 13.45 9.47
C PRO A 109 2.96 14.50 9.81
N HIS A 110 2.65 15.37 8.84
CA HIS A 110 1.74 16.50 9.02
C HIS A 110 0.61 16.52 8.01
N ARG A 111 -0.54 17.05 8.45
CA ARG A 111 -1.67 17.39 7.57
C ARG A 111 -1.50 18.77 6.96
N ILE A 112 -1.79 18.86 5.66
CA ILE A 112 -1.88 20.09 4.88
C ILE A 112 -3.27 20.17 4.28
N LYS A 113 -3.95 21.31 4.46
CA LYS A 113 -5.21 21.59 3.77
C LYS A 113 -4.94 21.88 2.30
N VAL A 114 -5.77 21.34 1.42
CA VAL A 114 -5.68 21.61 -0.01
C VAL A 114 -6.31 22.97 -0.30
N ASP A 115 -5.60 23.83 -1.03
CA ASP A 115 -6.10 25.17 -1.36
C ASP A 115 -7.35 25.02 -2.27
N ASN A 116 -8.48 25.61 -1.86
CA ASN A 116 -9.78 25.53 -2.54
C ASN A 116 -10.45 24.14 -2.60
N ASP A 117 -10.04 23.20 -1.75
CA ASP A 117 -10.71 21.91 -1.58
C ASP A 117 -10.89 21.64 -0.08
N GLU A 118 -12.09 21.89 0.42
CA GLU A 118 -12.47 21.65 1.83
C GLU A 118 -12.73 20.17 2.12
N HIS A 119 -12.84 19.33 1.08
CA HIS A 119 -13.16 17.92 1.19
C HIS A 119 -11.91 17.03 1.28
N SER A 120 -10.73 17.56 0.94
CA SER A 120 -9.48 16.82 0.95
C SER A 120 -8.45 17.31 1.97
N THR A 121 -7.62 16.39 2.42
CA THR A 121 -6.45 16.66 3.26
C THR A 121 -5.27 15.85 2.74
N VAL A 122 -4.10 16.47 2.70
CA VAL A 122 -2.85 15.83 2.27
C VAL A 122 -1.97 15.58 3.48
N VAL A 123 -1.42 14.38 3.59
CA VAL A 123 -0.47 13.97 4.64
C VAL A 123 0.90 13.82 4.01
N VAL A 124 1.89 14.50 4.59
CA VAL A 124 3.28 14.47 4.13
C VAL A 124 4.20 14.00 5.27
N GLY A 125 5.19 13.18 4.93
CA GLY A 125 6.32 12.87 5.78
C GLY A 125 7.58 13.60 5.31
N ARG A 126 8.75 13.01 5.58
CA ARG A 126 10.04 13.63 5.27
C ARG A 126 10.34 13.72 3.77
N GLY A 127 9.61 12.97 2.94
CA GLY A 127 9.68 12.98 1.48
C GLY A 127 8.78 14.03 0.84
N GLY A 128 8.09 14.86 1.64
CA GLY A 128 7.27 15.96 1.15
C GLY A 128 6.13 15.54 0.22
N PHE A 129 5.76 16.43 -0.70
CA PHE A 129 4.64 16.21 -1.62
C PHE A 129 4.77 15.00 -2.57
N PRO A 130 5.95 14.67 -3.13
CA PRO A 130 6.09 13.49 -4.00
C PRO A 130 5.60 12.18 -3.36
N ASN A 131 5.76 12.03 -2.04
CA ASN A 131 5.35 10.84 -1.29
C ASN A 131 4.04 11.05 -0.52
N SER A 132 3.26 12.07 -0.86
CA SER A 132 2.10 12.47 -0.08
C SER A 132 0.89 11.53 -0.23
N VAL A 133 0.14 11.38 0.86
CA VAL A 133 -1.11 10.61 0.91
C VAL A 133 -2.26 11.59 1.00
N ARG A 134 -3.22 11.52 0.07
CA ARG A 134 -4.39 12.41 0.08
C ARG A 134 -5.63 11.65 0.52
N LEU A 135 -6.36 12.17 1.49
CA LEU A 135 -7.68 11.68 1.87
C LEU A 135 -8.71 12.65 1.32
N SER A 136 -9.81 12.12 0.78
CA SER A 136 -10.92 12.92 0.27
C SER A 136 -12.26 12.34 0.72
N SER A 137 -13.13 13.24 1.20
CA SER A 137 -14.53 12.93 1.52
C SER A 137 -15.44 12.99 0.27
N GLU A 138 -14.90 13.33 -0.90
CA GLU A 138 -15.67 13.27 -2.14
C GLU A 138 -16.11 11.84 -2.44
N LYS A 139 -17.39 11.70 -2.79
CA LYS A 139 -17.94 10.40 -3.19
C LYS A 139 -17.19 9.91 -4.43
N PRO A 140 -16.69 8.66 -4.44
CA PRO A 140 -16.04 8.12 -5.62
C PRO A 140 -17.00 8.18 -6.82
N GLN A 141 -16.61 8.89 -7.86
CA GLN A 141 -17.38 9.00 -9.11
C GLN A 141 -17.28 7.67 -9.86
N LEU A 142 -18.09 6.70 -9.49
CA LEU A 142 -18.19 5.44 -10.21
C LEU A 142 -19.26 5.53 -11.27
N ASN A 143 -18.87 5.26 -12.51
CA ASN A 143 -19.80 4.78 -13.49
C ASN A 143 -20.05 3.30 -13.13
N PHE A 144 -21.26 2.92 -12.69
CA PHE A 144 -21.57 1.51 -12.37
C PHE A 144 -21.45 0.54 -13.57
N LYS A 145 -21.19 1.07 -14.78
CA LYS A 145 -20.78 0.31 -15.97
C LYS A 145 -19.29 -0.04 -15.98
N ASP A 146 -18.47 0.70 -15.23
CA ASP A 146 -17.05 0.46 -15.03
C ASP A 146 -16.86 -0.40 -13.78
N ASN A 147 -16.52 -1.66 -14.01
CA ASN A 147 -15.99 -2.67 -13.08
C ASN A 147 -15.61 -2.19 -11.66
N VAL A 148 -16.55 -2.25 -10.72
CA VAL A 148 -16.28 -2.04 -9.28
C VAL A 148 -15.30 -3.11 -8.78
N GLY A 149 -14.12 -2.68 -8.34
CA GLY A 149 -13.12 -3.54 -7.71
C GLY A 149 -13.22 -3.50 -6.20
N ILE A 150 -13.08 -4.66 -5.55
CA ILE A 150 -13.05 -4.80 -4.09
C ILE A 150 -11.64 -5.01 -3.54
N ALA A 151 -10.65 -5.26 -4.40
CA ALA A 151 -9.24 -5.43 -4.04
C ALA A 151 -8.37 -4.38 -4.73
N GLN A 152 -7.43 -3.78 -3.98
CA GLN A 152 -6.48 -2.78 -4.48
C GLN A 152 -5.06 -3.09 -4.00
N VAL A 153 -4.09 -2.96 -4.91
CA VAL A 153 -2.66 -3.05 -4.57
C VAL A 153 -2.15 -1.69 -4.09
N VAL A 154 -1.34 -1.72 -3.04
CA VAL A 154 -0.66 -0.56 -2.46
C VAL A 154 0.85 -0.84 -2.44
N PRO A 155 1.57 -0.45 -3.51
CA PRO A 155 3.00 -0.69 -3.58
C PRO A 155 3.77 0.26 -2.66
N MET A 156 4.82 -0.26 -2.02
CA MET A 156 5.78 0.54 -1.25
C MET A 156 6.59 1.50 -2.13
N ASP A 157 6.67 1.23 -3.43
CA ASP A 157 7.55 1.96 -4.36
C ASP A 157 7.21 3.44 -4.50
N GLY A 158 5.95 3.84 -4.30
CA GLY A 158 5.56 5.25 -4.30
C GLY A 158 6.11 6.07 -3.13
N PHE A 159 6.74 5.40 -2.17
CA PHE A 159 7.42 6.03 -1.03
C PHE A 159 8.93 6.09 -1.20
N HIS A 160 9.50 5.74 -2.36
CA HIS A 160 10.89 6.11 -2.65
C HIS A 160 11.04 7.62 -2.53
N LEU A 161 12.07 8.09 -1.83
CA LEU A 161 12.40 9.51 -1.90
C LEU A 161 12.73 9.87 -3.35
N SER A 162 12.26 11.05 -3.78
CA SER A 162 12.57 11.53 -5.14
C SER A 162 14.09 11.75 -5.30
N ARG A 163 14.60 11.77 -6.53
CA ARG A 163 16.02 12.06 -6.79
C ARG A 163 16.48 13.40 -6.22
N VAL A 164 15.63 14.43 -6.30
CA VAL A 164 15.92 15.75 -5.72
C VAL A 164 16.07 15.67 -4.20
N HIS A 165 15.29 14.82 -3.53
CA HIS A 165 15.44 14.58 -2.09
C HIS A 165 16.77 13.87 -1.79
N LEU A 166 17.15 12.87 -2.59
CA LEU A 166 18.44 12.17 -2.44
C LEU A 166 19.65 13.09 -2.69
N ASP A 167 19.51 14.11 -3.55
CA ASP A 167 20.56 15.12 -3.78
C ASP A 167 20.93 15.90 -2.51
N HIS A 168 20.04 15.92 -1.51
CA HIS A 168 20.18 16.65 -0.26
C HIS A 168 20.58 15.76 0.93
N PHE A 169 20.89 14.48 0.70
CA PHE A 169 21.50 13.64 1.72
C PHE A 169 22.91 14.13 2.05
N HIS A 170 23.36 13.90 3.29
CA HIS A 170 24.73 14.16 3.71
C HIS A 170 25.75 13.51 2.77
N ASP A 171 25.49 12.26 2.36
CA ASP A 171 26.19 11.57 1.28
C ASP A 171 25.22 11.26 0.13
N SER A 172 24.98 12.27 -0.72
CA SER A 172 24.15 12.15 -1.91
C SER A 172 24.62 11.06 -2.88
N ALA A 173 25.93 10.87 -3.04
CA ALA A 173 26.47 9.86 -3.96
C ALA A 173 26.08 8.45 -3.50
N GLU A 174 26.25 8.16 -2.20
CA GLU A 174 25.82 6.89 -1.62
C GLU A 174 24.30 6.73 -1.67
N ALA A 175 23.53 7.79 -1.38
CA ALA A 175 22.06 7.76 -1.43
C ALA A 175 21.52 7.34 -2.81
N HIS A 176 22.11 7.88 -3.89
CA HIS A 176 21.77 7.47 -5.26
C HIS A 176 22.28 6.07 -5.61
N ALA A 177 23.49 5.71 -5.18
CA ALA A 177 24.08 4.39 -5.45
C ALA A 177 23.28 3.26 -4.78
N ARG A 178 22.81 3.51 -3.54
CA ARG A 178 22.03 2.60 -2.70
C ARG A 178 20.52 2.83 -2.79
N ARG A 179 20.03 3.63 -3.74
CA ARG A 179 18.58 3.85 -3.90
C ARG A 179 17.85 2.51 -3.99
N GLY A 180 16.82 2.36 -3.16
CA GLY A 180 16.14 1.10 -2.91
C GLY A 180 16.48 0.49 -1.55
N SER A 181 17.48 1.00 -0.81
CA SER A 181 17.73 0.64 0.59
C SER A 181 16.73 1.33 1.56
N PRO A 182 16.52 0.84 2.80
CA PRO A 182 15.46 1.32 3.69
C PRO A 182 15.43 2.84 3.92
N GLN A 183 16.59 3.46 4.09
CA GLN A 183 16.71 4.90 4.34
C GLN A 183 16.35 5.77 3.13
N THR A 184 16.29 5.20 1.93
CA THR A 184 15.95 5.93 0.69
C THR A 184 14.44 5.99 0.41
N PHE A 185 13.62 5.62 1.41
CA PHE A 185 12.17 5.73 1.40
C PHE A 185 11.68 6.71 2.46
N ASP A 186 10.53 7.33 2.23
CA ASP A 186 9.76 8.05 3.26
C ASP A 186 9.04 7.05 4.17
N SER A 187 9.81 6.38 5.03
CA SER A 187 9.29 5.43 6.00
C SER A 187 8.33 6.08 7.02
N ASN A 188 8.50 7.38 7.28
CA ASN A 188 7.63 8.19 8.14
C ASN A 188 6.21 8.25 7.57
N ASN A 189 6.07 8.62 6.29
CA ASN A 189 4.77 8.71 5.67
C ASN A 189 4.19 7.33 5.32
N TYR A 190 5.02 6.32 5.02
CA TYR A 190 4.53 4.95 4.83
C TYR A 190 3.94 4.37 6.13
N LEU A 191 4.60 4.60 7.27
CA LEU A 191 4.07 4.21 8.57
C LEU A 191 2.76 4.96 8.87
N GLN A 192 2.68 6.25 8.52
CA GLN A 192 1.44 7.01 8.70
C GLN A 192 0.30 6.52 7.80
N LEU A 193 0.59 6.15 6.55
CA LEU A 193 -0.36 5.46 5.68
C LEU A 193 -0.83 4.15 6.32
N SER A 194 0.09 3.35 6.86
CA SER A 194 -0.21 2.07 7.50
C SER A 194 -1.20 2.26 8.66
N LYS A 195 -1.00 3.29 9.50
CA LYS A 195 -1.94 3.68 10.57
C LYS A 195 -3.32 4.05 10.03
N ILE A 196 -3.37 4.84 8.95
CA ILE A 196 -4.64 5.25 8.32
C ILE A 196 -5.38 4.02 7.77
N LEU A 197 -4.67 3.13 7.06
CA LEU A 197 -5.25 1.93 6.47
C LEU A 197 -5.71 0.95 7.54
N ALA A 198 -4.93 0.72 8.60
CA ALA A 198 -5.32 -0.12 9.72
C ALA A 198 -6.56 0.42 10.44
N LYS A 199 -6.61 1.72 10.74
CA LYS A 199 -7.83 2.37 11.26
C LYS A 199 -9.03 2.14 10.34
N SER A 200 -8.83 2.19 9.01
CA SER A 200 -9.91 1.92 8.05
C SER A 200 -10.39 0.46 8.06
N CYS A 201 -9.54 -0.50 8.45
CA CYS A 201 -9.93 -1.90 8.65
C CYS A 201 -10.84 -2.08 9.87
N GLU A 202 -10.66 -1.29 10.93
CA GLU A 202 -11.39 -1.40 12.21
C GLU A 202 -12.82 -0.82 12.17
N PHE A 203 -13.19 -0.12 11.09
CA PHE A 203 -14.56 0.34 10.93
C PHE A 203 -15.51 -0.87 10.89
N LYS A 204 -16.58 -0.83 11.68
CA LYS A 204 -17.57 -1.90 11.68
C LYS A 204 -18.53 -1.70 10.50
N PRO A 205 -18.69 -2.69 9.61
CA PRO A 205 -19.66 -2.60 8.54
C PRO A 205 -21.07 -2.64 9.11
N GLU A 206 -21.96 -1.84 8.52
CA GLU A 206 -23.38 -1.80 8.84
C GLU A 206 -24.12 -2.62 7.78
N PHE A 207 -25.03 -3.49 8.23
CA PHE A 207 -25.85 -4.32 7.34
C PHE A 207 -27.32 -3.93 7.48
N PRO A 208 -28.06 -3.78 6.37
CA PRO A 208 -29.50 -3.59 6.44
C PRO A 208 -30.17 -4.85 7.03
N SER A 209 -31.32 -4.65 7.69
CA SER A 209 -32.00 -5.69 8.49
C SER A 209 -32.43 -6.94 7.71
N ASN A 210 -32.43 -6.88 6.38
CA ASN A 210 -32.82 -7.96 5.47
C ASN A 210 -31.64 -8.84 5.01
N VAL A 211 -30.40 -8.53 5.38
CA VAL A 211 -29.23 -9.36 5.09
C VAL A 211 -29.11 -10.42 6.18
N GLU A 212 -29.59 -11.65 5.92
CA GLU A 212 -29.52 -12.76 6.87
C GLU A 212 -28.13 -13.42 6.93
N THR A 213 -27.88 -14.20 8.00
CA THR A 213 -26.64 -14.96 8.24
C THR A 213 -26.32 -16.05 7.21
N ARG A 214 -27.22 -16.34 6.26
CA ARG A 214 -27.03 -17.32 5.18
C ARG A 214 -26.47 -16.74 3.88
N ASN A 215 -26.28 -15.43 3.82
CA ASN A 215 -25.86 -14.74 2.61
C ASN A 215 -24.39 -14.99 2.29
N GLY A 216 -24.08 -15.14 1.00
CA GLY A 216 -22.72 -15.35 0.52
C GLY A 216 -21.84 -14.12 0.76
N LEU A 217 -20.51 -14.31 0.81
CA LEU A 217 -19.54 -13.24 1.06
C LEU A 217 -19.77 -11.99 0.20
N PHE A 218 -19.91 -12.18 -1.12
CA PHE A 218 -20.09 -11.05 -2.03
C PHE A 218 -21.44 -10.34 -1.87
N GLU A 219 -22.47 -11.04 -1.40
CA GLU A 219 -23.75 -10.40 -1.08
C GLU A 219 -23.62 -9.51 0.16
N LYS A 220 -22.99 -10.03 1.23
CA LYS A 220 -22.68 -9.24 2.42
C LYS A 220 -21.85 -8.00 2.07
N ILE A 221 -20.80 -8.16 1.27
CA ILE A 221 -19.93 -7.05 0.85
C ILE A 221 -20.72 -5.99 0.09
N SER A 222 -21.50 -6.40 -0.91
CA SER A 222 -22.30 -5.49 -1.74
C SER A 222 -23.35 -4.72 -0.94
N ALA A 223 -23.82 -5.30 0.16
CA ALA A 223 -24.83 -4.73 1.03
C ALA A 223 -24.24 -3.93 2.21
N SER A 224 -22.93 -3.68 2.25
CA SER A 224 -22.28 -3.01 3.40
C SER A 224 -21.27 -1.93 3.01
N PHE A 225 -21.25 -1.48 1.75
CA PHE A 225 -20.40 -0.34 1.38
C PHE A 225 -20.95 0.93 2.02
N SER A 226 -20.07 1.71 2.65
CA SER A 226 -20.46 2.89 3.43
C SER A 226 -20.00 4.17 2.72
N GLU A 227 -20.89 5.16 2.58
CA GLU A 227 -20.49 6.47 2.08
C GLU A 227 -19.60 7.24 3.05
N LYS A 228 -19.59 6.82 4.32
CA LYS A 228 -18.76 7.46 5.33
C LYS A 228 -17.26 7.23 5.02
N MET A 229 -16.92 6.09 4.41
CA MET A 229 -15.54 5.68 4.15
C MET A 229 -14.90 6.57 3.06
N PRO A 230 -13.87 7.37 3.39
CA PRO A 230 -13.26 8.29 2.43
C PRO A 230 -12.41 7.55 1.38
N SER A 231 -12.08 8.29 0.32
CA SER A 231 -11.07 7.85 -0.65
C SER A 231 -9.67 8.20 -0.15
N ILE A 232 -8.76 7.22 -0.13
CA ILE A 232 -7.36 7.36 0.27
C ILE A 232 -6.52 7.17 -0.98
N TYR A 233 -5.88 8.24 -1.43
CA TYR A 233 -4.99 8.27 -2.57
C TYR A 233 -3.54 8.11 -2.09
N VAL A 234 -2.83 7.21 -2.74
CA VAL A 234 -1.48 6.78 -2.38
C VAL A 234 -0.56 6.99 -3.58
N PRO A 235 0.68 7.49 -3.36
CA PRO A 235 1.61 7.66 -4.47
C PRO A 235 2.01 6.30 -5.03
N GLY A 236 2.38 6.28 -6.30
CA GLY A 236 3.10 5.16 -6.91
C GLY A 236 4.42 5.64 -7.49
N PHE A 237 5.04 4.83 -8.35
CA PHE A 237 6.37 5.09 -8.89
C PHE A 237 6.37 5.00 -10.41
N ASP A 238 6.89 6.03 -11.07
CA ASP A 238 7.06 6.03 -12.52
C ASP A 238 8.49 5.60 -12.87
N HIS A 239 8.62 4.44 -13.51
CA HIS A 239 9.92 3.89 -13.91
C HIS A 239 10.61 4.65 -15.06
N ALA A 240 9.87 5.42 -15.85
CA ALA A 240 10.42 6.28 -16.89
C ALA A 240 10.96 7.58 -16.28
N LEU A 241 10.18 8.22 -15.40
CA LEU A 241 10.62 9.42 -14.67
C LEU A 241 11.66 9.09 -13.58
N LYS A 242 11.67 7.84 -13.11
CA LYS A 242 12.45 7.34 -11.98
C LYS A 242 12.15 8.11 -10.69
N ASP A 243 10.90 8.51 -10.50
CA ASP A 243 10.44 9.27 -9.33
C ASP A 243 8.99 8.93 -8.97
N PRO A 244 8.58 9.21 -7.71
CA PRO A 244 7.21 9.04 -7.25
C PRO A 244 6.20 9.89 -8.03
N VAL A 245 4.97 9.37 -8.14
CA VAL A 245 3.82 10.07 -8.72
C VAL A 245 2.67 10.02 -7.72
N THR A 246 2.14 11.19 -7.37
CA THR A 246 1.03 11.33 -6.42
C THR A 246 -0.26 10.73 -6.96
N ASP A 247 -1.12 10.26 -6.06
CA ASP A 247 -2.48 9.80 -6.35
C ASP A 247 -2.61 8.68 -7.40
N GLN A 248 -1.56 7.85 -7.56
CA GLN A 248 -1.56 6.77 -8.54
C GLN A 248 -2.48 5.60 -8.15
N HIS A 249 -2.64 5.36 -6.85
CA HIS A 249 -3.50 4.30 -6.31
C HIS A 249 -4.61 4.92 -5.47
N CYS A 250 -5.81 4.34 -5.52
CA CYS A 250 -6.95 4.81 -4.73
C CYS A 250 -7.59 3.63 -3.98
N ILE A 251 -7.68 3.75 -2.66
CA ILE A 251 -8.43 2.88 -1.76
C ILE A 251 -9.69 3.65 -1.39
N ASN A 252 -10.84 3.23 -1.93
CA ASN A 252 -12.12 3.92 -1.71
C ASN A 252 -13.10 3.06 -0.89
N ALA A 253 -14.32 3.55 -0.72
CA ALA A 253 -15.37 2.84 0.00
C ALA A 253 -15.64 1.42 -0.50
N PHE A 254 -15.37 1.12 -1.78
CA PHE A 254 -15.57 -0.21 -2.36
C PHE A 254 -14.41 -1.16 -2.10
N THR A 255 -13.23 -0.65 -1.73
CA THR A 255 -12.07 -1.48 -1.41
C THR A 255 -12.26 -2.19 -0.07
N ARG A 256 -12.44 -3.52 -0.13
CA ARG A 256 -12.59 -4.43 1.01
C ARG A 256 -11.32 -5.23 1.31
N ILE A 257 -10.39 -5.27 0.36
CA ILE A 257 -9.12 -5.98 0.44
C ILE A 257 -8.01 -5.03 0.02
N ILE A 258 -7.06 -4.79 0.91
CA ILE A 258 -5.84 -4.01 0.63
C ILE A 258 -4.68 -5.00 0.51
N VAL A 259 -3.99 -5.00 -0.63
CA VAL A 259 -2.77 -5.79 -0.83
C VAL A 259 -1.57 -4.86 -0.77
N LEU A 260 -0.92 -4.81 0.39
CA LEU A 260 0.31 -4.05 0.63
C LEU A 260 1.50 -4.89 0.17
N GLU A 261 2.33 -4.35 -0.71
CA GLU A 261 3.49 -5.09 -1.20
C GLU A 261 4.78 -4.26 -1.18
N GLY A 262 5.87 -4.86 -0.70
CA GLY A 262 7.10 -4.10 -0.45
C GLY A 262 8.29 -4.95 -0.05
N LEU A 263 9.44 -4.29 0.06
CA LEU A 263 10.68 -4.92 0.53
C LEU A 263 10.71 -4.98 2.07
N TYR A 264 10.25 -3.91 2.73
CA TYR A 264 10.58 -3.65 4.13
C TYR A 264 9.39 -3.70 5.08
N LEU A 265 8.22 -4.20 4.64
CA LEU A 265 7.00 -4.18 5.48
C LEU A 265 7.06 -5.08 6.72
N LEU A 266 8.09 -5.94 6.78
CA LEU A 266 8.43 -6.77 7.93
C LEU A 266 9.82 -6.46 8.49
N LEU A 267 10.53 -5.44 8.01
CA LEU A 267 11.90 -5.16 8.46
C LEU A 267 11.90 -4.69 9.92
N ASN A 268 12.70 -5.32 10.79
CA ASN A 268 12.80 -4.98 12.21
C ASN A 268 13.76 -3.80 12.47
N GLU A 269 13.58 -2.69 11.74
CA GLU A 269 14.38 -1.48 11.90
C GLU A 269 13.51 -0.22 11.73
N GLU A 270 13.98 0.90 12.28
CA GLU A 270 13.43 2.25 12.04
C GLU A 270 11.90 2.32 12.23
N ASN A 271 11.19 2.92 11.26
CA ASN A 271 9.73 3.00 11.22
C ASN A 271 9.09 1.71 10.67
N TRP A 272 9.86 0.88 9.96
CA TRP A 272 9.38 -0.33 9.29
C TRP A 272 8.93 -1.41 10.26
N LYS A 273 9.60 -1.52 11.41
CA LYS A 273 9.27 -2.50 12.46
C LYS A 273 7.86 -2.32 13.03
N GLU A 274 7.29 -1.12 12.89
CA GLU A 274 5.97 -0.78 13.41
C GLU A 274 4.85 -1.10 12.41
N VAL A 275 5.17 -1.32 11.12
CA VAL A 275 4.16 -1.55 10.07
C VAL A 275 3.33 -2.80 10.36
N TYR A 276 3.97 -3.94 10.59
CA TYR A 276 3.27 -5.20 10.85
C TYR A 276 2.43 -5.18 12.14
N PRO A 277 2.97 -4.78 13.31
CA PRO A 277 2.19 -4.73 14.56
C PRO A 277 0.89 -3.92 14.43
N ILE A 278 0.92 -2.80 13.71
CA ILE A 278 -0.28 -1.96 13.48
C ILE A 278 -1.40 -2.73 12.76
N PHE A 279 -1.05 -3.58 11.79
CA PHE A 279 -2.04 -4.41 11.10
C PHE A 279 -2.43 -5.65 11.90
N GLU A 280 -1.49 -6.23 12.65
CA GLU A 280 -1.75 -7.35 13.56
C GLU A 280 -2.81 -6.99 14.61
N GLU A 281 -2.74 -5.78 15.18
CA GLU A 281 -3.71 -5.25 16.15
C GLU A 281 -5.15 -5.22 15.59
N THR A 282 -5.32 -5.02 14.29
CA THR A 282 -6.66 -5.02 13.65
C THR A 282 -7.31 -6.42 13.62
N GLN A 283 -6.52 -7.47 13.85
CA GLN A 283 -6.88 -8.88 13.71
C GLN A 283 -7.40 -9.25 12.30
N ALA A 284 -7.18 -8.40 11.31
CA ALA A 284 -7.71 -8.49 9.96
C ALA A 284 -6.59 -8.41 8.91
N VAL A 285 -5.46 -9.07 9.19
CA VAL A 285 -4.30 -9.14 8.31
C VAL A 285 -3.90 -10.58 7.98
N LEU A 286 -3.52 -10.81 6.72
CA LEU A 286 -2.73 -11.97 6.30
C LEU A 286 -1.32 -11.50 5.94
N VAL A 287 -0.30 -12.28 6.28
CA VAL A 287 1.09 -11.90 6.00
C VAL A 287 1.82 -13.01 5.28
N TRP A 288 2.38 -12.68 4.12
CA TRP A 288 3.13 -13.58 3.26
C TRP A 288 4.54 -13.07 3.02
N ARG A 289 5.53 -13.91 3.30
CA ARG A 289 6.94 -13.66 2.97
C ARG A 289 7.35 -14.56 1.82
N LEU A 290 7.82 -13.97 0.72
CA LEU A 290 8.35 -14.71 -0.41
C LEU A 290 9.81 -15.06 -0.16
N ASP A 291 10.12 -16.36 -0.13
CA ASP A 291 11.49 -16.86 0.00
C ASP A 291 11.91 -17.55 -1.30
N LEU A 292 12.91 -16.97 -1.97
CA LEU A 292 13.52 -17.49 -3.18
C LEU A 292 15.03 -17.56 -3.00
N GLY A 293 15.64 -18.58 -3.58
CA GLY A 293 17.09 -18.73 -3.59
C GLY A 293 17.80 -17.56 -4.27
N ILE A 294 18.96 -17.16 -3.73
CA ILE A 294 19.76 -16.03 -4.23
C ILE A 294 20.07 -16.18 -5.72
N GLU A 295 20.36 -17.39 -6.20
CA GLU A 295 20.62 -17.65 -7.63
C GLU A 295 19.44 -17.27 -8.52
N GLN A 296 18.21 -17.57 -8.10
CA GLN A 296 17.00 -17.20 -8.85
C GLN A 296 16.77 -15.69 -8.82
N LEU A 297 17.02 -15.04 -7.68
CA LEU A 297 16.93 -13.58 -7.53
C LEU A 297 17.96 -12.88 -8.43
N GLU A 298 19.22 -13.33 -8.41
CA GLU A 298 20.31 -12.80 -9.24
C GLU A 298 19.93 -12.86 -10.71
N GLN A 299 19.51 -14.04 -11.19
CA GLN A 299 19.13 -14.22 -12.58
C GLN A 299 17.97 -13.29 -12.99
N ARG A 300 16.91 -13.23 -12.17
CA ARG A 300 15.72 -12.41 -12.47
C ARG A 300 16.04 -10.92 -12.47
N VAL A 301 16.78 -10.44 -11.47
CA VAL A 301 17.10 -9.02 -11.34
C VAL A 301 18.12 -8.58 -12.38
N ALA A 302 19.13 -9.40 -12.68
CA ALA A 302 20.08 -9.11 -13.76
C ALA A 302 19.37 -8.97 -15.11
N ASN A 303 18.48 -9.90 -15.46
CA ASN A 303 17.67 -9.79 -16.67
C ASN A 303 16.79 -8.53 -16.69
N ARG A 304 16.20 -8.14 -15.55
CA ARG A 304 15.41 -6.91 -15.41
C ARG A 304 16.27 -5.65 -15.58
N HIS A 305 17.51 -5.64 -15.10
CA HIS A 305 18.44 -4.53 -15.30
C HIS A 305 18.76 -4.34 -16.78
N VAL A 306 18.99 -5.43 -17.52
CA VAL A 306 19.21 -5.38 -18.96
C VAL A 306 17.97 -4.88 -19.70
N ALA A 307 16.80 -5.45 -19.39
CA ALA A 307 15.54 -5.09 -20.03
C ALA A 307 15.14 -3.62 -19.80
N SER A 308 15.49 -3.05 -18.64
CA SER A 308 15.21 -1.64 -18.31
C SER A 308 16.31 -0.66 -18.75
N GLY A 309 17.39 -1.14 -19.38
CA GLY A 309 18.53 -0.33 -19.80
C GLY A 309 19.40 0.17 -18.64
N LEU A 310 19.24 -0.39 -17.43
CA LEU A 310 20.09 -0.10 -16.27
C LEU A 310 21.45 -0.83 -16.33
N ALA A 311 21.56 -1.87 -17.15
CA ALA A 311 22.81 -2.57 -17.43
C ALA A 311 22.93 -2.90 -18.93
N PRO A 312 24.13 -2.81 -19.54
CA PRO A 312 24.33 -3.09 -20.97
C PRO A 312 24.26 -4.58 -21.32
N ASN A 313 24.53 -5.47 -20.38
CA ASN A 313 24.54 -6.93 -20.56
C ASN A 313 24.26 -7.64 -19.23
N TYR A 314 24.11 -8.96 -19.30
CA TYR A 314 23.75 -9.78 -18.14
C TYR A 314 24.82 -9.70 -17.04
N GLU A 315 26.10 -9.74 -17.39
CA GLU A 315 27.23 -9.68 -16.45
C GLU A 315 27.20 -8.37 -15.64
N ALA A 316 27.03 -7.22 -16.30
CA ALA A 316 26.88 -5.93 -15.62
C ALA A 316 25.59 -5.87 -14.79
N GLY A 317 24.52 -6.57 -15.21
CA GLY A 317 23.28 -6.72 -14.45
C GLY A 317 23.50 -7.49 -13.14
N VAL A 318 24.32 -8.54 -13.18
CA VAL A 318 24.73 -9.33 -12.01
C VAL A 318 25.60 -8.51 -11.06
N GLU A 319 26.59 -7.78 -11.58
CA GLU A 319 27.41 -6.88 -10.75
C GLU A 319 26.56 -5.85 -10.02
N ARG A 320 25.63 -5.21 -10.73
CA ARG A 320 24.68 -4.27 -10.14
C ARG A 320 23.80 -4.90 -9.06
N PHE A 321 23.29 -6.12 -9.31
CA PHE A 321 22.52 -6.88 -8.32
C PHE A 321 23.36 -7.11 -7.05
N ARG A 322 24.61 -7.57 -7.19
CA ARG A 322 25.50 -7.85 -6.05
C ARG A 322 25.86 -6.60 -5.25
N MET A 323 26.03 -5.46 -5.93
CA MET A 323 26.39 -4.19 -5.27
C MET A 323 25.22 -3.53 -4.52
N ASN A 324 23.97 -3.74 -4.96
CA ASN A 324 22.82 -3.09 -4.34
C ASN A 324 21.74 -4.08 -3.86
N ASP A 325 21.04 -4.71 -4.79
CA ASP A 325 19.85 -5.52 -4.51
C ASP A 325 20.13 -6.72 -3.59
N LEU A 326 21.29 -7.36 -3.71
CA LEU A 326 21.69 -8.51 -2.89
C LEU A 326 21.82 -8.10 -1.41
N ILE A 327 22.41 -6.94 -1.14
CA ILE A 327 22.54 -6.42 0.23
C ILE A 327 21.14 -6.20 0.83
N ASN A 328 20.21 -5.67 0.05
CA ASN A 328 18.83 -5.48 0.49
C ASN A 328 18.13 -6.84 0.69
N ALA A 329 18.36 -7.81 -0.20
CA ALA A 329 17.79 -9.15 -0.09
C ALA A 329 18.27 -9.90 1.16
N ILE A 330 19.57 -9.84 1.45
CA ILE A 330 20.16 -10.40 2.68
C ILE A 330 19.56 -9.71 3.90
N LYS A 331 19.47 -8.38 3.89
CA LYS A 331 18.89 -7.59 4.99
C LYS A 331 17.45 -8.03 5.31
N ILE A 332 16.60 -8.15 4.28
CA ILE A 332 15.22 -8.63 4.42
C ILE A 332 15.20 -10.04 5.02
N LYS A 333 16.05 -10.93 4.52
CA LYS A 333 16.10 -12.32 5.01
C LYS A 333 16.52 -12.42 6.48
N GLU A 334 17.53 -11.64 6.88
CA GLU A 334 18.17 -11.76 8.20
C GLU A 334 17.49 -10.91 9.28
N GLN A 335 16.85 -9.80 8.90
CA GLN A 335 16.35 -8.80 9.84
C GLN A 335 14.85 -8.57 9.77
N SER A 336 14.10 -9.38 9.02
CA SER A 336 12.63 -9.34 9.13
C SER A 336 12.15 -9.87 10.48
N LEU A 337 11.07 -9.27 10.97
CA LEU A 337 10.24 -9.80 12.05
C LEU A 337 9.84 -11.25 11.71
N ASN A 338 9.76 -12.07 12.75
CA ASN A 338 9.27 -13.44 12.68
C ASN A 338 8.14 -13.59 13.70
N ALA A 339 6.98 -14.04 13.23
CA ALA A 339 5.80 -14.35 14.02
C ALA A 339 5.11 -15.58 13.41
N ASP A 340 4.32 -16.31 14.20
CA ASP A 340 3.74 -17.60 13.82
C ASP A 340 2.70 -17.50 12.69
N ASP A 341 2.11 -16.33 12.50
CA ASP A 341 1.11 -16.00 11.48
C ASP A 341 1.72 -15.45 10.18
N ILE A 342 3.06 -15.32 10.10
CA ILE A 342 3.78 -15.00 8.87
C ILE A 342 3.99 -16.28 8.06
N GLU A 343 3.21 -16.45 6.99
CA GLU A 343 3.37 -17.59 6.08
C GLU A 343 4.53 -17.37 5.11
N VAL A 344 5.46 -18.32 5.05
CA VAL A 344 6.54 -18.29 4.05
C VAL A 344 6.08 -19.00 2.77
N LEU A 345 5.94 -18.24 1.69
CA LEU A 345 5.62 -18.78 0.37
C LEU A 345 6.92 -19.01 -0.41
N SER A 346 7.19 -20.26 -0.76
CA SER A 346 8.29 -20.62 -1.66
C SER A 346 7.74 -20.92 -3.05
N SER A 347 8.36 -20.34 -4.09
CA SER A 347 8.15 -20.81 -5.45
C SER A 347 9.23 -21.87 -5.74
N ALA A 348 8.88 -23.15 -5.58
CA ALA A 348 9.67 -24.23 -6.16
C ALA A 348 9.78 -24.05 -7.69
#